data_AF-A0A973CJ62-F1
#
_entry.id   AF-A0A973CJ62-F1
#
_cell.length_a   1.000
_cell.length_b   1.000
_cell.length_c   1.000
_cell.angle_alpha   90.00
_cell.angle_beta   90.00
_cell.angle_gamma   90.00
#
_symmetry.space_group_name_H-M   'P 1'
#
loop_
_entity.id
_entity.type
_entity.pdbx_description
1 polymer ?
#
loop_
_entity_poly.entity_id
_entity_poly.type
_entity_poly.pdbx_seq_one_letter_code
_entity_poly.pdbx_strand_id
1 'polypeptide(L)'
;MNTDQKAAMGKRLINPDAREDIVRYINLKLAAMGLPYYEDEGKEFLNIANDLIQSHQEMKRLLHDHLCPADLRIQNFINKEFADVIDIETVQLPRKTFILDRYGLARELSLPVNGDDFKSDLVESYRIQQGVLHNPLHDRRTTKGAFHVAEGGLPIAADKKSSPKAAFA
;
A
#
# COMPACT_ATOMS: atom_id res chain seq x y z
N MET A 1 -40.83 -4.43 22.50
CA MET A 1 -40.04 -5.49 21.85
C MET A 1 -40.38 -5.42 20.36
N ASN A 2 -39.80 -4.54 19.55
CA ASN A 2 -38.44 -4.52 19.00
C ASN A 2 -37.98 -5.88 18.46
N THR A 3 -38.13 -6.09 17.15
CA THR A 3 -37.38 -7.06 16.32
C THR A 3 -37.71 -6.81 14.85
N ASP A 4 -37.25 -5.68 14.32
CA ASP A 4 -37.11 -5.48 12.86
C ASP A 4 -35.66 -5.06 12.55
N GLN A 5 -34.73 -5.97 12.87
CA GLN A 5 -33.40 -5.98 12.27
C GLN A 5 -33.47 -6.71 10.92
N LYS A 6 -34.06 -6.05 9.90
CA LYS A 6 -33.88 -6.47 8.51
C LYS A 6 -32.67 -5.74 7.93
N ALA A 7 -31.57 -6.48 7.90
CA ALA A 7 -30.37 -6.33 7.08
C ALA A 7 -30.31 -5.07 6.17
N ALA A 8 -29.86 -3.95 6.73
CA ALA A 8 -29.50 -2.75 5.98
C ALA A 8 -28.05 -2.81 5.45
N MET A 9 -27.63 -3.94 4.87
CA MET A 9 -26.21 -4.20 4.55
C MET A 9 -25.78 -3.77 3.14
N GLY A 10 -26.69 -3.26 2.29
CA GLY A 10 -26.37 -2.93 0.90
C GLY A 10 -26.45 -1.45 0.48
N LYS A 11 -27.18 -0.60 1.23
CA LYS A 11 -27.50 0.77 0.77
C LYS A 11 -26.69 1.91 1.41
N ARG A 12 -25.76 1.60 2.33
CA ARG A 12 -25.04 2.63 3.11
C ARG A 12 -23.62 2.93 2.65
N LEU A 13 -23.17 2.36 1.53
CA LEU A 13 -21.73 2.33 1.17
C LEU A 13 -21.25 3.43 0.22
N ILE A 14 -22.13 4.30 -0.27
CA ILE A 14 -21.73 5.45 -1.06
C ILE A 14 -22.41 6.67 -0.45
N ASN A 15 -21.87 7.17 0.66
CA ASN A 15 -22.07 8.58 0.98
C ASN A 15 -21.13 9.35 0.03
N PRO A 16 -21.66 10.07 -0.98
CA PRO A 16 -20.82 10.81 -1.93
C PRO A 16 -19.86 11.76 -1.21
N ASP A 17 -20.31 12.39 -0.13
CA ASP A 17 -19.50 13.26 0.73
C ASP A 17 -18.29 12.51 1.31
N ALA A 18 -18.46 11.23 1.67
CA ALA A 18 -17.38 10.42 2.22
C ALA A 18 -16.35 9.98 1.17
N ARG A 19 -16.74 9.86 -0.10
CA ARG A 19 -15.79 9.58 -1.20
C ARG A 19 -14.98 10.83 -1.50
N GLU A 20 -15.63 11.97 -1.60
CA GLU A 20 -14.98 13.25 -1.85
C GLU A 20 -13.94 13.57 -0.77
N ASP A 21 -14.27 13.35 0.50
CA ASP A 21 -13.33 13.49 1.62
C ASP A 21 -12.10 12.57 1.49
N ILE A 22 -12.30 11.33 1.03
CA ILE A 22 -11.20 10.38 0.79
C ILE A 22 -10.32 10.86 -0.35
N VAL A 23 -10.89 11.34 -1.47
CA VAL A 23 -10.14 11.87 -2.62
C VAL A 23 -9.34 13.10 -2.22
N ARG A 24 -9.96 14.05 -1.50
CA ARG A 24 -9.27 15.23 -0.94
C ARG A 24 -8.12 14.84 -0.03
N TYR A 25 -8.31 13.84 0.81
CA TYR A 25 -7.26 13.33 1.70
C TYR A 25 -6.12 12.64 0.93
N ILE A 26 -6.43 11.86 -0.10
CA ILE A 26 -5.42 11.25 -0.99
C ILE A 26 -4.60 12.36 -1.67
N ASN A 27 -5.26 13.37 -2.24
CA ASN A 27 -4.60 14.50 -2.89
C ASN A 27 -3.68 15.25 -1.93
N LEU A 28 -4.12 15.51 -0.69
CA LEU A 28 -3.29 16.11 0.34
C LEU A 28 -2.04 15.27 0.64
N LYS A 29 -2.17 13.95 0.73
CA LYS A 29 -1.02 13.06 0.98
C LYS A 29 -0.06 13.00 -0.19
N LEU A 30 -0.57 12.91 -1.42
CA LEU A 30 0.23 12.95 -2.63
C LEU A 30 0.99 14.27 -2.75
N ALA A 31 0.31 15.40 -2.52
CA ALA A 31 0.92 16.72 -2.46
C ALA A 31 2.00 16.78 -1.36
N ALA A 32 1.73 16.32 -0.14
CA ALA A 32 2.72 16.26 0.95
C ALA A 32 3.91 15.32 0.67
N MET A 33 3.79 14.41 -0.30
CA MET A 33 4.87 13.56 -0.78
C MET A 33 5.59 14.14 -2.02
N GLY A 34 5.14 15.28 -2.54
CA GLY A 34 5.64 15.87 -3.78
C GLY A 34 5.34 15.01 -5.00
N LEU A 35 4.21 14.28 -5.00
CA LEU A 35 3.75 13.45 -6.10
C LEU A 35 2.60 14.13 -6.84
N PRO A 36 2.37 13.80 -8.13
CA PRO A 36 1.20 14.26 -8.87
C PRO A 36 -0.10 13.85 -8.16
N TYR A 37 -1.08 14.74 -8.17
CA TYR A 37 -2.40 14.53 -7.57
C TYR A 37 -3.50 15.00 -8.52
N TYR A 38 -4.74 14.61 -8.24
CA TYR A 38 -5.87 14.94 -9.09
C TYR A 38 -6.29 16.41 -8.92
N GLU A 39 -6.41 17.14 -10.04
CA GLU A 39 -6.48 18.60 -10.02
C GLU A 39 -7.90 19.20 -9.93
N ASP A 40 -8.96 18.44 -10.17
CA ASP A 40 -10.32 18.99 -10.29
C ASP A 40 -11.00 19.15 -8.91
N GLU A 41 -10.85 18.15 -8.04
CA GLU A 41 -11.40 18.16 -6.67
C GLU A 41 -10.28 18.37 -5.64
N GLY A 42 -10.22 19.57 -5.05
CA GLY A 42 -9.35 19.86 -3.90
C GLY A 42 -8.30 20.96 -4.09
N LYS A 43 -8.22 21.61 -5.27
CA LYS A 43 -7.29 22.73 -5.52
C LYS A 43 -7.41 23.86 -4.49
N GLU A 44 -8.63 24.29 -4.18
CA GLU A 44 -8.85 25.37 -3.20
C GLU A 44 -8.36 24.98 -1.80
N PHE A 45 -8.65 23.76 -1.36
CA PHE A 45 -8.21 23.25 -0.07
C PHE A 45 -6.68 23.10 0.01
N LEU A 46 -6.05 22.59 -1.05
CA LEU A 46 -4.59 22.45 -1.12
C LEU A 46 -3.88 23.80 -1.20
N ASN A 47 -4.46 24.78 -1.89
CA ASN A 47 -3.92 26.14 -1.94
C ASN A 47 -3.87 26.78 -0.54
N ILE A 48 -4.92 26.58 0.27
CA ILE A 48 -4.94 27.05 1.66
C ILE A 48 -3.87 26.35 2.51
N ALA A 49 -3.65 25.05 2.27
CA ALA A 49 -2.69 24.25 3.03
C ALA A 49 -1.25 24.29 2.47
N ASN A 50 -0.99 25.01 1.38
CA ASN A 50 0.26 24.90 0.61
C ASN A 50 1.52 25.20 1.45
N ASP A 51 1.50 26.27 2.26
CA ASP A 51 2.65 26.65 3.09
C ASP A 51 2.97 25.57 4.14
N LEU A 52 1.94 24.94 4.72
CA LEU A 52 2.09 23.84 5.66
C LEU A 52 2.63 22.57 4.96
N ILE A 53 2.13 22.29 3.75
CA ILE A 53 2.58 21.17 2.92
C ILE A 53 4.05 21.32 2.58
N GLN A 54 4.50 22.51 2.15
CA GLN A 54 5.90 22.78 1.83
C GLN A 54 6.80 22.65 3.06
N SER A 55 6.38 23.23 4.20
CA SER A 55 7.10 23.05 5.47
C SER A 55 7.23 21.57 5.85
N HIS A 56 6.16 20.79 5.66
CA HIS A 56 6.19 19.35 5.91
C HIS A 56 7.12 18.57 4.98
N GLN A 57 7.17 18.94 3.69
CA GLN A 57 8.09 18.33 2.72
C GLN A 57 9.55 18.59 3.10
N GLU A 58 9.89 19.82 3.50
CA GLU A 58 11.24 20.18 3.94
C GLU A 58 11.65 19.43 5.22
N MET A 59 10.75 19.34 6.20
CA MET A 59 10.98 18.52 7.40
C MET A 59 11.20 17.04 7.05
N LYS A 60 10.39 16.49 6.13
CA LYS A 60 10.56 15.11 5.66
C LYS A 60 11.88 14.90 4.92
N ARG A 61 12.36 15.89 4.16
CA ARG A 61 13.67 15.82 3.49
C ARG A 61 14.79 15.69 4.52
N LEU A 62 14.73 16.44 5.62
CA LEU A 62 15.71 16.34 6.72
C LEU A 62 15.64 14.98 7.44
N LEU A 63 14.45 14.37 7.51
CA LEU A 63 14.20 13.08 8.13
C LEU A 63 14.23 11.90 7.15
N HIS A 64 14.75 12.09 5.93
CA HIS A 64 14.69 11.10 4.85
C HIS A 64 15.30 9.75 5.23
N ASP A 65 16.29 9.75 6.13
CA ASP A 65 16.99 8.54 6.56
C ASP A 65 16.32 7.85 7.75
N HIS A 66 15.20 8.40 8.27
CA HIS A 66 14.52 7.83 9.42
C HIS A 66 13.43 6.85 9.02
N LEU A 67 13.63 5.58 9.40
CA LEU A 67 12.61 4.55 9.31
C LEU A 67 11.68 4.60 10.53
N CYS A 68 10.41 4.24 10.33
CA CYS A 68 9.53 4.05 11.47
C CYS A 68 10.05 2.88 12.35
N PRO A 69 9.67 2.79 13.64
CA PRO A 69 10.20 1.76 14.53
C PRO A 69 9.96 0.31 14.05
N ALA A 70 8.89 0.06 13.29
CA ALA A 70 8.63 -1.26 12.72
C ALA A 70 9.63 -1.57 11.59
N ASP A 71 9.77 -0.68 10.62
CA ASP A 71 10.68 -0.83 9.49
C ASP A 71 12.14 -0.87 9.95
N LEU A 72 12.51 -0.10 10.97
CA LEU A 72 13.85 -0.14 11.55
C LEU A 72 14.19 -1.53 12.11
N ARG A 73 13.25 -2.19 12.81
CA ARG A 73 13.46 -3.55 13.32
C ARG A 73 13.63 -4.56 12.18
N ILE A 74 12.83 -4.43 11.12
CA ILE A 74 12.93 -5.28 9.93
C ILE A 74 14.27 -5.05 9.21
N GLN A 75 14.66 -3.80 8.99
CA GLN A 75 15.93 -3.43 8.35
C GLN A 75 17.12 -3.93 9.17
N ASN A 76 17.09 -3.79 10.49
CA ASN A 76 18.15 -4.29 11.37
C ASN A 76 18.27 -5.82 11.29
N PHE A 77 17.13 -6.53 11.19
CA PHE A 77 17.12 -7.96 10.95
C PHE A 77 17.77 -8.29 9.59
N ILE A 78 17.30 -7.68 8.49
CA ILE A 78 17.85 -7.89 7.14
C ILE A 78 19.37 -7.63 7.12
N ASN A 79 19.82 -6.49 7.67
CA ASN A 79 21.23 -6.14 7.72
C ASN A 79 22.06 -7.17 8.48
N LYS A 80 21.55 -7.65 9.62
CA LYS A 80 22.23 -8.66 10.42
C LYS A 80 22.27 -10.01 9.71
N GLU A 81 21.15 -10.42 9.14
CA GLU A 81 21.04 -11.71 8.48
C GLU A 81 21.94 -11.78 7.26
N PHE A 82 22.09 -10.74 6.45
CA PHE A 82 22.90 -10.80 5.21
C PHE A 82 24.30 -10.18 5.32
N ALA A 83 24.79 -9.91 6.53
CA ALA A 83 26.11 -9.29 6.74
C ALA A 83 27.31 -10.15 6.27
N ASP A 84 27.13 -11.47 6.20
CA ASP A 84 28.12 -12.47 5.80
C ASP A 84 28.08 -12.81 4.30
N VAL A 85 27.13 -12.25 3.55
CA VAL A 85 27.00 -12.52 2.12
C VAL A 85 27.82 -11.51 1.32
N ILE A 86 28.75 -12.03 0.52
CA ILE A 86 29.71 -11.24 -0.27
C ILE A 86 29.07 -10.91 -1.63
N ASP A 87 29.46 -9.77 -2.23
CA ASP A 87 29.07 -9.33 -3.57
C ASP A 87 27.56 -9.03 -3.77
N ILE A 88 26.87 -8.62 -2.70
CA ILE A 88 25.46 -8.18 -2.77
C ILE A 88 25.34 -6.71 -2.36
N GLU A 89 24.56 -5.95 -3.13
CA GLU A 89 24.20 -4.58 -2.76
C GLU A 89 23.37 -4.57 -1.47
N THR A 90 23.56 -3.55 -0.64
CA THR A 90 22.81 -3.47 0.61
C THR A 90 21.31 -3.35 0.34
N VAL A 91 20.53 -4.37 0.70
CA VAL A 91 19.08 -4.37 0.58
C VAL A 91 18.47 -3.36 1.54
N GLN A 92 17.77 -2.36 1.02
CA GLN A 92 17.11 -1.31 1.80
C GLN A 92 15.60 -1.33 1.59
N LEU A 93 14.83 -1.20 2.68
CA LEU A 93 13.38 -1.04 2.60
C LEU A 93 13.01 0.27 1.87
N PRO A 94 11.91 0.29 1.10
CA PRO A 94 11.42 1.51 0.48
C PRO A 94 11.08 2.58 1.53
N ARG A 95 11.75 3.73 1.45
CA ARG A 95 11.59 4.83 2.42
C ARG A 95 10.44 5.78 2.09
N LYS A 96 10.10 5.92 0.80
CA LYS A 96 9.02 6.78 0.32
C LYS A 96 7.79 5.93 -0.01
N THR A 97 6.95 5.67 0.98
CA THR A 97 5.73 4.87 0.85
C THR A 97 4.47 5.71 1.09
N PHE A 98 3.38 5.37 0.40
CA PHE A 98 2.07 5.96 0.64
C PHE A 98 1.38 5.17 1.77
N ILE A 99 1.34 5.74 2.97
CA ILE A 99 0.76 5.06 4.14
C ILE A 99 -0.77 4.99 4.03
N LEU A 100 -1.33 3.80 4.25
CA LEU A 100 -2.78 3.56 4.26
C LEU A 100 -3.31 3.61 5.70
N ASP A 101 -3.45 4.83 6.24
CA ASP A 101 -3.80 5.11 7.65
C ASP A 101 -5.29 5.32 7.90
N ARG A 102 -6.10 5.45 6.85
CA ARG A 102 -7.56 5.58 6.95
C ARG A 102 -8.28 4.49 6.16
N TYR A 103 -9.40 4.04 6.72
CA TYR A 103 -10.30 3.12 6.04
C TYR A 103 -10.78 3.71 4.71
N GLY A 104 -10.81 2.89 3.66
CA GLY A 104 -11.28 3.28 2.33
C GLY A 104 -10.21 3.78 1.37
N LEU A 105 -9.03 4.21 1.84
CA LEU A 105 -7.97 4.75 0.96
C LEU A 105 -7.52 3.77 -0.10
N ALA A 106 -7.21 2.53 0.31
CA ALA A 106 -6.73 1.50 -0.61
C ALA A 106 -7.77 1.18 -1.71
N ARG A 107 -9.06 1.21 -1.35
CA ARG A 107 -10.14 0.98 -2.30
C ARG A 107 -10.24 2.12 -3.31
N GLU A 108 -10.18 3.37 -2.86
CA GLU A 108 -10.28 4.50 -3.79
C GLU A 108 -9.04 4.62 -4.67
N LEU A 109 -7.85 4.30 -4.16
CA LEU A 109 -6.61 4.22 -4.95
C LEU A 109 -6.58 3.09 -5.99
N SER A 110 -7.47 2.10 -5.87
CA SER A 110 -7.47 0.93 -6.76
C SER A 110 -8.10 1.18 -8.14
N LEU A 111 -8.75 2.34 -8.32
CA LEU A 111 -9.40 2.75 -9.57
C LEU A 111 -9.07 4.22 -9.89
N PRO A 112 -9.13 4.63 -11.17
CA PRO A 112 -9.01 6.02 -11.55
C PRO A 112 -10.11 6.86 -10.89
N VAL A 113 -9.76 8.08 -10.50
CA VAL A 113 -10.71 9.02 -9.87
C VAL A 113 -11.95 9.28 -10.74
N ASN A 114 -11.76 9.38 -12.06
CA ASN A 114 -12.81 9.66 -13.05
C ASN A 114 -13.18 8.44 -13.91
N GLY A 115 -12.93 7.24 -13.40
CA GLY A 115 -13.18 6.00 -14.15
C GLY A 115 -13.74 4.89 -13.26
N ASP A 116 -14.49 3.99 -13.90
CA ASP A 116 -15.03 2.81 -13.26
C ASP A 116 -14.25 1.54 -13.61
N ASP A 117 -13.19 1.65 -14.42
CA ASP A 117 -12.33 0.52 -14.79
C ASP A 117 -10.85 0.89 -14.82
N PHE A 118 -10.01 -0.11 -14.58
CA PHE A 118 -8.55 -0.04 -14.70
C PHE A 118 -8.03 -1.36 -15.27
N LYS A 119 -7.12 -1.30 -16.24
CA LYS A 119 -6.53 -2.49 -16.85
C LYS A 119 -5.01 -2.37 -16.95
N SER A 120 -4.34 -3.46 -16.61
CA SER A 120 -2.90 -3.65 -16.71
C SER A 120 -2.61 -5.12 -16.98
N ASP A 121 -1.37 -5.46 -17.34
CA ASP A 121 -0.96 -6.86 -17.54
C ASP A 121 -1.06 -7.71 -16.26
N LEU A 122 -1.18 -7.08 -15.08
CA LEU A 122 -1.23 -7.76 -13.79
C LEU A 122 -2.65 -7.91 -13.24
N VAL A 123 -3.54 -6.97 -13.51
CA VAL A 123 -4.88 -6.91 -12.93
C VAL A 123 -5.83 -6.06 -13.77
N GLU A 124 -7.08 -6.51 -13.85
CA GLU A 124 -8.23 -5.72 -14.30
C GLU A 124 -9.14 -5.43 -13.11
N SER A 125 -9.51 -4.16 -12.92
CA SER A 125 -10.34 -3.72 -11.80
C SER A 125 -11.56 -2.97 -12.30
N TYR A 126 -12.70 -3.15 -11.62
CA TYR A 126 -13.97 -2.56 -12.00
C TYR A 126 -14.74 -2.06 -10.77
N ARG A 127 -15.32 -0.87 -10.85
CA ARG A 127 -16.35 -0.41 -9.93
C ARG A 127 -17.66 -1.08 -10.32
N ILE A 128 -18.31 -1.71 -9.34
CA ILE A 128 -19.60 -2.39 -9.54
C ILE A 128 -20.59 -1.91 -8.48
N GLN A 129 -21.87 -2.18 -8.69
CA GLN A 129 -22.93 -1.73 -7.76
C GLN A 129 -22.72 -2.24 -6.33
N GLN A 130 -22.09 -3.41 -6.18
CA GLN A 130 -21.81 -4.07 -4.90
C GLN A 130 -20.49 -3.63 -4.26
N GLY A 131 -19.67 -2.82 -4.94
CA GLY A 131 -18.36 -2.39 -4.47
C GLY A 131 -17.32 -2.37 -5.58
N VAL A 132 -16.28 -3.19 -5.42
CA VAL A 132 -15.16 -3.27 -6.37
C VAL A 132 -14.89 -4.73 -6.73
N LEU A 133 -14.54 -4.96 -8.00
CA LEU A 133 -14.16 -6.26 -8.55
C LEU A 133 -12.71 -6.17 -9.02
N HIS A 134 -11.89 -7.16 -8.67
CA HIS A 134 -10.51 -7.28 -9.13
C HIS A 134 -10.29 -8.67 -9.74
N ASN A 135 -9.88 -8.69 -11.00
CA ASN A 135 -9.53 -9.89 -11.76
C ASN A 135 -8.01 -9.87 -12.00
N PRO A 136 -7.19 -10.54 -11.17
CA PRO A 136 -5.75 -10.61 -11.37
C PRO A 136 -5.37 -11.55 -12.53
N LEU A 137 -4.14 -11.42 -13.04
CA LEU A 137 -3.56 -12.29 -14.08
C LEU A 137 -3.68 -13.79 -13.74
N HIS A 138 -3.53 -14.14 -12.46
CA HIS A 138 -3.67 -15.50 -11.96
C HIS A 138 -4.88 -15.61 -11.03
N ASP A 139 -5.96 -16.18 -11.54
CA ASP A 139 -7.24 -16.36 -10.83
C ASP A 139 -7.18 -17.45 -9.73
N ARG A 140 -6.16 -18.32 -9.74
CA ARG A 140 -6.06 -19.43 -8.78
C ARG A 140 -4.69 -19.52 -8.14
N ARG A 141 -4.71 -19.79 -6.83
CA ARG A 141 -3.50 -20.01 -6.04
C ARG A 141 -2.94 -21.42 -6.29
N THR A 142 -1.62 -21.51 -6.37
CA THR A 142 -0.88 -22.79 -6.39
C THR A 142 -0.30 -23.09 -5.01
N THR A 143 -0.38 -24.34 -4.56
CA THR A 143 0.21 -24.78 -3.27
C THR A 143 1.48 -25.59 -3.46
N LYS A 144 1.50 -26.49 -4.46
CA LYS A 144 2.62 -27.40 -4.69
C LYS A 144 3.87 -26.62 -5.09
N GLY A 145 4.87 -26.59 -4.21
CA GLY A 145 6.17 -25.98 -4.45
C GLY A 145 6.18 -24.45 -4.48
N ALA A 146 5.15 -23.81 -3.91
CA ALA A 146 5.04 -22.35 -3.82
C ALA A 146 5.71 -21.75 -2.57
N PHE A 147 5.98 -22.55 -1.53
CA PHE A 147 6.58 -22.08 -0.28
C PHE A 147 8.09 -22.37 -0.25
N HIS A 148 8.88 -21.31 -0.25
CA HIS A 148 10.35 -21.34 -0.17
C HIS A 148 10.80 -20.73 1.16
N VAL A 149 11.88 -21.26 1.74
CA VAL A 149 12.47 -20.79 3.00
C VAL A 149 13.97 -20.60 2.77
N ALA A 150 14.46 -19.40 3.04
CA ALA A 150 15.89 -19.10 2.94
C ALA A 150 16.70 -19.83 4.02
N GLU A 151 17.88 -20.29 3.63
CA GLU A 151 18.86 -20.91 4.53
C GLU A 151 19.53 -19.87 5.45
N GLY A 152 20.14 -20.33 6.54
CA GLY A 152 20.86 -19.49 7.52
C GLY A 152 20.06 -19.09 8.75
N GLY A 153 18.76 -19.39 8.79
CA GLY A 153 17.89 -19.15 9.94
C GLY A 153 17.57 -20.42 10.76
N LEU A 154 16.32 -20.50 11.22
CA LEU A 154 15.78 -21.67 11.92
C LEU A 154 15.75 -22.92 11.01
N PRO A 155 15.69 -24.13 11.59
CA PRO A 155 15.59 -25.37 10.81
C PRO A 155 14.43 -25.34 9.81
N ILE A 156 14.73 -25.72 8.56
CA ILE A 156 13.76 -25.76 7.47
C ILE A 156 12.97 -27.06 7.54
N ALA A 157 11.65 -26.97 7.47
CA ALA A 157 10.77 -28.14 7.45
C ALA A 157 10.97 -28.95 6.15
N ALA A 158 10.93 -30.29 6.26
CA ALA A 158 11.23 -31.21 5.16
C ALA A 158 10.30 -31.07 3.94
N ASP A 159 9.11 -30.50 4.11
CA ASP A 159 8.13 -30.30 3.03
C ASP A 159 8.30 -28.95 2.29
N LYS A 160 9.25 -28.11 2.71
CA LYS A 160 9.52 -26.79 2.10
C LYS A 160 10.72 -26.85 1.18
N LYS A 161 10.76 -25.92 0.21
CA LYS A 161 11.93 -25.72 -0.64
C LYS A 161 12.93 -24.84 0.11
N SER A 162 14.18 -25.30 0.27
CA SER A 162 15.26 -24.45 0.76
C SER A 162 15.77 -23.56 -0.37
N SER A 163 16.15 -22.34 -0.02
CA SER A 163 16.76 -21.39 -0.94
C SER A 163 18.11 -20.94 -0.38
N PRO A 164 19.20 -21.04 -1.16
CA PRO A 164 20.50 -20.55 -0.72
C PRO A 164 20.42 -19.08 -0.32
N LYS A 165 21.07 -18.73 0.78
CA LYS A 165 21.04 -17.39 1.35
C LYS A 165 21.46 -16.29 0.36
N ALA A 166 22.49 -16.56 -0.44
CA ALA A 166 22.98 -15.64 -1.47
C ALA A 166 22.04 -15.51 -2.69
N ALA A 167 21.16 -16.48 -2.93
CA ALA A 167 20.16 -16.39 -4.00
C ALA A 167 18.88 -15.67 -3.54
N PHE A 168 18.66 -15.58 -2.23
CA PHE A 168 17.54 -14.84 -1.65
C PHE A 168 17.84 -13.35 -1.50
N ALA A 169 19.07 -13.02 -1.11
CA ALA A 169 19.56 -11.65 -0.94
C ALA A 169 19.67 -10.93 -2.29
#